data_AF-A0A6C0LLE6-F1
#
_entry.id   AF-A0A6C0LLE6-F1
#
_cell.length_a   1.000
_cell.length_b   1.000
_cell.length_c   1.000
_cell.angle_alpha   90.00
_cell.angle_beta   90.00
_cell.angle_gamma   90.00
#
_symmetry.space_group_name_H-M   'P 1'
#
loop_
_entity.id
_entity.type
_entity.pdbx_description
1 polymer ?
#
loop_
_entity_poly.entity_id
_entity_poly.type
_entity_poly.pdbx_seq_one_letter_code
_entity_poly.pdbx_strand_id
1 'polypeptide(L)'
;MIYTFTLLSILFLQILSLKEPKPKLCINCKYFVEDPKFGKFSKFNKCSLFSKDGETDIYNLVHGIEPYNGYFYCATTRSRESMCGQEGKMFTRKYKKRTEKRETE
;
A
#
# COMPACT_ATOMS: atom_id res chain seq x y z
N MET A 1 20.45 18.87 37.57
CA MET A 1 20.60 19.30 36.16
C MET A 1 20.70 18.14 35.17
N ILE A 2 21.55 17.13 35.40
CA ILE A 2 21.65 15.99 34.47
C ILE A 2 20.35 15.17 34.43
N TYR A 3 19.79 14.85 35.59
CA TYR A 3 18.53 14.08 35.70
C TYR A 3 17.31 14.79 35.11
N THR A 4 17.26 16.11 35.16
CA THR A 4 16.17 16.89 34.54
C THR A 4 16.29 16.90 33.02
N PHE A 5 17.52 16.90 32.48
CA PHE A 5 17.78 16.80 31.04
C PHE A 5 17.47 15.41 30.49
N THR A 6 17.80 14.34 31.24
CA THR A 6 17.45 12.98 30.85
C THR A 6 15.94 12.73 30.89
N LEU A 7 15.24 13.25 31.91
CA LEU A 7 13.77 13.13 31.98
C LEU A 7 13.08 13.85 30.81
N LEU A 8 13.56 15.05 30.46
CA LEU A 8 13.00 15.84 29.36
C LEU A 8 13.21 15.17 27.99
N SER A 9 14.39 14.57 27.76
CA SER A 9 14.71 13.89 26.50
C SER A 9 13.90 12.59 26.31
N ILE A 10 13.64 11.84 27.39
CA ILE A 10 12.76 10.66 27.34
C ILE A 10 11.33 11.07 26.96
N LEU A 11 10.82 12.18 27.52
CA LEU A 11 9.50 12.71 27.19
C LEU A 11 9.41 13.14 25.72
N PHE A 12 10.47 13.79 25.20
CA PHE A 12 10.53 14.26 23.81
C PHE A 12 10.56 13.09 22.81
N LEU A 13 11.21 11.97 23.16
CA LEU A 13 11.25 10.77 22.32
C LEU A 13 9.86 10.15 22.09
N GLN A 14 8.98 10.20 23.10
CA GLN A 14 7.63 9.64 22.98
C GLN A 14 6.76 10.42 21.98
N ILE A 15 6.95 11.75 21.89
CA ILE A 15 6.22 12.63 20.97
C ILE A 15 6.62 12.36 19.52
N LEU A 16 7.90 12.08 19.26
CA LEU A 16 8.41 11.76 17.92
C LEU A 16 7.90 10.42 17.38
N SER A 17 7.56 9.48 18.27
CA SER A 17 7.07 8.14 17.90
C SER A 17 5.58 8.15 17.51
N LEU A 18 4.84 9.22 17.79
CA LEU A 18 3.40 9.35 17.53
C LEU A 18 3.08 9.65 16.05
N LYS A 19 3.69 8.93 15.12
CA LYS A 19 3.26 8.94 13.72
C LYS A 19 2.18 7.90 13.52
N GLU A 20 0.95 8.36 13.33
CA GLU A 20 -0.15 7.48 12.94
C GLU A 20 0.21 6.71 11.66
N PRO A 21 0.08 5.37 11.64
CA PRO A 21 0.28 4.61 10.42
C PRO A 21 -0.83 4.97 9.43
N LYS A 22 -0.50 5.82 8.46
CA LYS A 22 -1.45 6.15 7.38
C LYS A 22 -1.76 4.87 6.60
N PRO A 23 -3.04 4.56 6.34
CA PRO A 23 -3.40 3.39 5.56
C PRO A 23 -2.82 3.55 4.14
N LYS A 24 -1.82 2.75 3.80
CA LYS A 24 -1.20 2.75 2.47
C LYS A 24 -2.24 2.24 1.47
N LEU A 25 -2.77 3.05 0.57
CA LEU A 25 -3.83 2.60 -0.36
C LEU A 25 -3.32 2.67 -1.80
N CYS A 26 -3.15 1.52 -2.43
CA CYS A 26 -2.76 1.43 -3.84
C CYS A 26 -3.87 1.90 -4.80
N ILE A 27 -5.08 2.17 -4.31
CA ILE A 27 -6.25 2.62 -5.09
C ILE A 27 -5.99 3.89 -5.92
N ASN A 28 -5.08 4.73 -5.43
CA ASN A 28 -4.65 5.96 -6.09
C ASN A 28 -3.34 5.77 -6.86
N CYS A 29 -2.84 4.54 -7.01
CA CYS A 29 -1.66 4.31 -7.85
C CYS A 29 -2.06 4.33 -9.33
N LYS A 30 -1.16 4.85 -10.18
CA LYS A 30 -1.33 4.81 -11.64
C LYS A 30 -1.60 3.39 -12.14
N TYR A 31 -0.89 2.41 -11.58
CA TYR A 31 -0.92 0.98 -11.91
C TYR A 31 -1.97 0.17 -11.14
N PHE A 32 -2.92 0.82 -10.46
CA PHE A 32 -4.01 0.13 -9.79
C PHE A 32 -4.90 -0.60 -10.81
N VAL A 33 -5.13 -1.90 -10.56
CA VAL A 33 -6.06 -2.73 -11.33
C VAL A 33 -7.17 -3.18 -10.40
N GLU A 34 -8.39 -2.74 -10.70
CA GLU A 34 -9.60 -3.17 -10.00
C GLU A 34 -9.98 -4.58 -10.45
N ASP A 35 -10.26 -5.45 -9.48
CA ASP A 35 -10.88 -6.74 -9.74
C ASP A 35 -12.41 -6.57 -9.63
N PRO A 36 -13.16 -6.74 -10.74
CA PRO A 36 -14.59 -6.47 -10.77
C PRO A 36 -15.39 -7.35 -9.81
N LYS A 37 -14.85 -8.49 -9.36
CA LYS A 37 -15.53 -9.38 -8.41
C LYS A 37 -15.55 -8.83 -6.98
N PHE A 38 -14.55 -8.04 -6.61
CA PHE A 38 -14.38 -7.57 -5.23
C PHE A 38 -14.61 -6.07 -5.07
N GLY A 39 -14.61 -5.34 -6.19
CA GLY A 39 -14.80 -3.90 -6.22
C GLY A 39 -13.58 -3.10 -5.74
N LYS A 40 -13.64 -1.80 -6.01
CA LYS A 40 -12.54 -0.84 -5.91
C LYS A 40 -11.82 -0.72 -4.57
N PHE A 41 -12.50 -0.99 -3.46
CA PHE A 41 -11.94 -0.84 -2.11
C PHE A 41 -11.44 -2.17 -1.53
N SER A 42 -11.48 -3.23 -2.33
CA SER A 42 -10.98 -4.54 -1.91
C SER A 42 -9.46 -4.59 -1.75
N LYS A 43 -9.02 -5.34 -0.74
CA LYS A 43 -7.61 -5.73 -0.55
C LYS A 43 -7.10 -6.70 -1.63
N PHE A 44 -8.01 -7.32 -2.37
CA PHE A 44 -7.73 -8.27 -3.45
C PHE A 44 -7.52 -7.60 -4.82
N ASN A 45 -7.59 -6.27 -4.87
CA ASN A 45 -7.18 -5.53 -6.07
C ASN A 45 -5.68 -5.68 -6.30
N LYS A 46 -5.26 -5.49 -7.56
CA LYS A 46 -3.91 -5.83 -8.01
C LYS A 46 -3.15 -4.61 -8.50
N CYS A 47 -1.84 -4.75 -8.71
CA CYS A 47 -0.97 -3.68 -9.19
C CYS A 47 -0.23 -4.10 -10.45
N SER A 48 -0.53 -3.46 -11.60
CA SER A 48 0.03 -3.84 -12.89
C SER A 48 1.53 -3.59 -13.05
N LEU A 49 2.13 -2.82 -12.14
CA LEU A 49 3.58 -2.63 -12.08
C LEU A 49 4.32 -3.90 -11.62
N PHE A 50 3.62 -4.77 -10.89
CA PHE A 50 4.15 -6.02 -10.36
C PHE A 50 3.43 -7.17 -11.03
N SER A 51 3.89 -7.51 -12.23
CA SER A 51 3.53 -8.80 -12.84
C SER A 51 4.15 -9.94 -12.03
N LYS A 52 3.46 -11.08 -12.00
CA LYS A 52 4.03 -12.35 -11.53
C LYS A 52 4.88 -13.03 -12.61
N ASP A 53 5.07 -12.35 -13.74
CA ASP A 53 5.80 -12.87 -14.89
C ASP A 53 7.28 -12.90 -14.52
N GLY A 54 7.79 -14.09 -14.23
CA GLY A 54 9.17 -14.28 -13.80
C GLY A 54 9.67 -15.72 -13.74
N GLU A 55 8.81 -16.74 -13.68
CA GLU A 55 9.25 -18.16 -13.61
C GLU A 55 8.43 -19.12 -14.47
N THR A 56 7.58 -18.59 -15.35
CA THR A 56 6.54 -19.39 -16.01
C THR A 56 7.00 -20.13 -17.25
N ASP A 57 8.12 -19.79 -17.87
CA ASP A 57 8.53 -20.53 -19.07
C ASP A 57 8.88 -21.99 -18.75
N ILE A 58 9.61 -22.25 -17.66
CA ILE A 58 9.98 -23.62 -17.27
C ILE A 58 8.77 -24.39 -16.72
N TYR A 59 7.93 -23.74 -15.90
CA TYR A 59 6.76 -24.40 -15.32
C TYR A 59 5.69 -24.75 -16.38
N ASN A 60 5.49 -23.88 -17.37
CA ASN A 60 4.55 -24.09 -18.48
C ASN A 60 5.02 -25.22 -19.40
N LEU A 61 6.33 -25.31 -19.68
CA LEU A 61 6.90 -26.37 -20.52
C LEU A 61 6.72 -27.77 -19.90
N VAL A 62 6.66 -27.87 -18.57
CA VAL A 62 6.54 -29.16 -17.86
C VAL A 62 5.08 -29.53 -17.55
N HIS A 63 4.22 -28.56 -17.22
CA HIS A 63 2.88 -28.84 -16.70
C HIS A 63 1.74 -28.56 -17.68
N GLY A 64 1.98 -27.83 -18.78
CA GLY A 64 0.95 -27.51 -19.79
C GLY A 64 -0.19 -26.62 -19.29
N ILE A 65 -0.04 -25.99 -18.12
CA ILE A 65 -1.02 -25.06 -17.55
C ILE A 65 -0.67 -23.66 -18.04
N GLU A 66 -1.61 -22.97 -18.68
CA GLU A 66 -1.41 -21.58 -19.10
C GLU A 66 -0.97 -20.72 -17.90
N PRO A 67 0.05 -19.87 -18.07
CA PRO A 67 0.51 -19.03 -16.99
C PRO A 67 -0.66 -18.13 -16.58
N TYR A 68 -0.97 -18.14 -15.29
CA TYR A 68 -1.90 -17.18 -14.72
C TYR A 68 -1.22 -15.81 -14.78
N ASN A 69 -1.36 -15.13 -15.93
CA ASN A 69 -0.87 -13.77 -16.17
C ASN A 69 -1.56 -12.83 -15.18
N GLY A 70 -0.95 -12.74 -14.01
CA GLY A 70 -1.57 -12.23 -12.81
C GLY A 70 -0.69 -11.18 -12.19
N TYR A 71 -1.27 -10.03 -11.88
CA TYR A 71 -0.61 -9.00 -11.11
C TYR A 71 -0.60 -9.35 -9.62
N PHE A 72 0.43 -8.95 -8.89
CA PHE A 72 0.45 -9.07 -7.44
C PHE A 72 -0.64 -8.21 -6.79
N TYR A 73 -1.16 -8.70 -5.66
CA TYR A 73 -2.12 -7.94 -4.87
C TYR A 73 -1.49 -6.66 -4.34
N CYS A 74 -2.33 -5.63 -4.22
CA CYS A 74 -1.97 -4.37 -3.58
C CYS A 74 -1.49 -4.59 -2.14
N ALA A 75 -2.09 -5.55 -1.43
CA ALA A 75 -1.65 -6.00 -0.10
C ALA A 75 -0.15 -6.34 -0.06
N THR A 76 0.35 -7.08 -1.05
CA THR A 76 1.73 -7.55 -1.14
C THR A 76 2.71 -6.44 -1.56
N THR A 77 2.25 -5.48 -2.36
CA THR A 77 3.10 -4.44 -2.97
C THR A 77 3.19 -3.15 -2.14
N ARG A 78 2.40 -3.08 -1.05
CA ARG A 78 2.32 -1.95 -0.10
C ARG A 78 3.60 -1.59 0.65
N SER A 79 4.60 -2.48 0.69
CA SER A 79 5.90 -2.18 1.28
C SER A 79 6.67 -1.08 0.52
N ARG A 80 6.30 -0.80 -0.74
CA ARG A 80 6.93 0.21 -1.60
C ARG A 80 6.20 1.55 -1.58
N GLU A 81 6.16 2.17 -0.41
CA GLU A 81 5.45 3.44 -0.17
C GLU A 81 5.95 4.60 -1.04
N SER A 82 7.24 4.64 -1.33
CA SER A 82 7.87 5.61 -2.24
C SER A 82 7.34 5.57 -3.68
N MET A 83 6.60 4.53 -4.04
CA MET A 83 6.03 4.36 -5.38
C MET A 83 4.56 4.80 -5.41
N CYS A 84 3.70 4.21 -4.58
CA CYS A 84 2.25 4.39 -4.67
C CYS A 84 1.61 5.07 -3.45
N GLY A 85 2.39 5.45 -2.42
CA GLY A 85 1.89 6.21 -1.26
C GLY A 85 1.46 7.63 -1.65
N GLN A 86 0.90 8.41 -0.72
CA GLN A 86 0.53 9.82 -0.99
C GLN A 86 1.70 10.67 -1.50
N GLU A 87 2.90 10.36 -1.03
CA GLU A 87 4.17 10.98 -1.43
C GLU A 87 4.89 10.18 -2.53
N GLY A 88 4.26 9.10 -3.01
CA GLY A 88 4.85 8.20 -3.99
C GLY A 88 4.80 8.78 -5.40
N LYS A 89 5.85 8.51 -6.19
CA LYS A 89 6.01 9.03 -7.57
C LYS A 89 4.87 8.67 -8.52
N MET A 90 4.18 7.56 -8.25
CA MET A 90 3.11 6.99 -9.08
C MET A 90 1.71 7.27 -8.50
N PHE A 91 1.62 8.14 -7.49
CA PHE A 91 0.35 8.58 -6.95
C PHE A 91 -0.42 9.41 -7.97
N THR A 92 -1.69 9.08 -8.13
CA THR A 92 -2.68 9.78 -8.96
C THR A 92 -3.94 9.94 -8.14
N ARG A 93 -4.44 11.16 -8.02
CA ARG A 93 -5.64 11.46 -7.26
C ARG A 93 -6.90 11.04 -8.02
N LYS A 94 -7.09 9.73 -8.21
CA LYS A 94 -8.25 9.14 -8.90
C LYS A 94 -9.50 9.23 -8.03
N TYR A 95 -9.34 9.10 -6.70
CA TYR A 95 -10.47 9.04 -5.78
C TYR A 95 -10.28 9.97 -4.59
N LYS A 96 -11.29 10.81 -4.32
CA LYS A 96 -11.38 11.59 -3.09
C LYS A 96 -11.94 10.69 -1.99
N LYS A 97 -11.27 10.66 -0.84
CA LYS A 97 -11.85 10.12 0.39
C LYS A 97 -13.12 10.95 0.65
N ARG A 98 -14.30 10.33 0.72
CA ARG A 98 -15.42 10.98 1.41
C ARG A 98 -14.96 11.09 2.85
N THR A 99 -14.62 12.29 3.29
CA THR A 99 -14.44 12.56 4.71
C THR A 99 -15.77 12.21 5.35
N GLU A 100 -15.82 11.13 6.15
CA GLU A 100 -16.93 10.90 7.06
C GLU A 100 -17.02 12.14 7.94
N LYS A 101 -18.02 12.98 7.70
CA LYS A 101 -18.59 13.87 8.71
C LYS A 101 -19.13 12.93 9.80
N ARG A 102 -18.28 12.54 10.75
CA ARG A 102 -18.74 12.29 12.12
C ARG A 102 -18.43 13.55 12.89
N GLU A 103 -19.29 14.55 12.65
CA GLU A 103 -19.54 15.57 13.66
C GLU A 103 -20.14 14.81 14.85
N THR A 104 -19.40 14.84 15.95
CA THR A 104 -19.87 14.68 17.32
C THR A 104 -21.28 15.23 17.50
N GLU A 105 -22.21 14.35 17.86
CA GLU A 105 -23.35 14.68 18.74
C GLU A 105 -22.96 14.31 20.18
#